data_AF-A0A1B8DHS2-F1
#
_entry.id   AF-A0A1B8DHS2-F1
#
_cell.length_a   1.000
_cell.length_b   1.000
_cell.length_c   1.000
_cell.angle_alpha   90.00
_cell.angle_beta   90.00
_cell.angle_gamma   90.00
#
_symmetry.space_group_name_H-M   'P 1'
#
loop_
_entity.id
_entity.type
_entity.pdbx_description
1 polymer ?
#
loop_
_entity_poly.entity_id
_entity_poly.type
_entity_poly.pdbx_seq_one_letter_code
_entity_poly.pdbx_strand_id
1 'polypeptide(L)'
;MDSYSPGIWFDRCKDVAVNGNPGPSTGMMGRLKLDFAILLTCRQIYSEAIDILYSTTIFDFGTRQLLCDFPSLVLPQRFALISAIEMIWEFIDLGLSPINTKRTQLYRDMWAMLAAMPNLRHLKIAVASHECPDPAPPDLKEVWLGPPKQLGKLDVFVVLVPDSYARSFDFNVDEGSNFTLDSFPDIVTMHCM
;
A
#
# COMPACT_ATOMS: atom_id res chain seq x y z
N MET A 1 26.82 5.79 6.50
CA MET A 1 26.71 6.31 5.12
C MET A 1 25.54 5.56 4.56
N ASP A 2 24.37 6.15 4.77
CA ASP A 2 23.13 5.40 4.92
C ASP A 2 22.45 5.39 3.57
N SER A 3 22.69 4.35 2.78
CA SER A 3 21.96 4.10 1.55
C SER A 3 20.63 3.45 1.90
N TYR A 4 19.70 4.27 2.41
CA TYR A 4 18.28 3.94 2.44
C TYR A 4 17.80 3.82 0.99
N SER A 5 17.41 2.62 0.56
CA SER A 5 16.62 2.46 -0.66
C SER A 5 15.33 3.27 -0.48
N PRO A 6 15.04 4.26 -1.34
CA PRO A 6 13.83 5.06 -1.21
C PRO A 6 12.64 4.13 -1.45
N GLY A 7 11.88 3.82 -0.40
CA GLY A 7 10.72 2.96 -0.56
C GLY A 7 9.73 3.59 -1.53
N ILE A 8 9.05 2.74 -2.29
CA ILE A 8 8.18 3.05 -3.43
C ILE A 8 7.12 4.12 -3.10
N TRP A 9 6.75 4.25 -1.83
CA TRP A 9 5.76 5.19 -1.31
C TRP A 9 6.27 5.97 -0.09
N PHE A 10 7.59 6.13 0.08
CA PHE A 10 8.09 7.08 1.07
C PHE A 10 7.75 8.49 0.62
N ASP A 11 7.12 9.24 1.51
CA ASP A 11 6.90 10.68 1.38
C ASP A 11 8.26 11.38 1.23
N ARG A 12 8.69 11.59 -0.03
CA ARG A 12 9.94 12.29 -0.37
C ARG A 12 9.97 13.73 0.16
N CYS A 13 8.87 14.22 0.74
CA CYS A 13 8.84 15.52 1.40
C CYS A 13 9.74 15.59 2.65
N LYS A 14 10.14 14.46 3.25
CA LYS A 14 11.03 14.45 4.43
C LYS A 14 12.51 14.31 4.14
N ASP A 15 12.90 13.75 2.99
CA ASP A 15 14.29 13.34 2.73
C ASP A 15 15.09 14.33 1.88
N VAL A 16 14.70 15.60 1.82
CA VAL A 16 15.65 16.63 1.38
C VAL A 16 16.63 16.85 2.53
N ALA A 17 17.75 16.13 2.50
CA ALA A 17 18.96 16.53 3.21
C ALA A 17 19.27 17.98 2.76
N VAL A 18 18.99 18.95 3.64
CA VAL A 18 19.24 20.37 3.40
C VAL A 18 20.75 20.61 3.40
N ASN A 19 21.41 20.30 2.29
CA ASN A 19 22.78 20.70 1.98
C ASN A 19 22.77 21.68 0.81
N GLY A 20 21.98 22.74 0.92
CA GLY A 20 21.94 23.84 -0.04
C GLY A 20 21.40 25.10 0.61
N ASN A 21 22.09 26.22 0.38
CA ASN A 21 21.69 27.55 0.85
C ASN A 21 20.22 27.84 0.52
N PRO A 22 19.49 28.63 1.34
CA PRO A 22 18.06 28.84 1.15
C PRO A 22 17.81 29.61 -0.16
N GLY A 23 17.43 28.87 -1.20
CA GLY A 23 16.82 29.44 -2.40
C GLY A 23 15.33 29.69 -2.16
N PRO A 24 14.68 30.60 -2.90
CA PRO A 24 13.28 30.95 -2.69
C PRO A 24 12.40 29.73 -2.92
N SER A 25 11.54 29.42 -1.95
CA SER A 25 10.62 28.29 -1.98
C SER A 25 9.48 28.50 -2.99
N THR A 26 9.73 28.25 -4.26
CA THR A 26 8.69 27.99 -5.26
C THR A 26 8.55 26.49 -5.43
N GLY A 27 7.87 25.84 -4.48
CA GLY A 27 7.61 24.40 -4.50
C GLY A 27 6.17 24.13 -4.08
N MET A 28 5.49 23.25 -4.80
CA MET A 28 4.05 22.93 -4.79
C MET A 28 3.40 22.57 -3.43
N MET A 29 4.14 22.65 -2.32
CA MET A 29 3.69 22.39 -0.96
C MET A 29 2.61 23.37 -0.46
N GLY A 30 2.48 24.54 -1.09
CA GLY A 30 1.43 25.51 -0.81
C GLY A 30 0.03 25.07 -1.27
N ARG A 31 -0.09 24.25 -2.33
CA ARG A 31 -1.41 23.88 -2.89
C ARG A 31 -2.13 22.85 -2.02
N LEU A 32 -1.49 21.72 -1.71
CA LEU A 32 -2.07 20.67 -0.86
C LEU A 32 -2.48 21.19 0.53
N LYS A 33 -1.66 22.07 1.14
CA LYS A 33 -1.95 22.62 2.46
C LYS A 33 -3.11 23.64 2.43
N LEU A 34 -3.31 24.35 1.30
CA LEU A 34 -4.47 25.22 1.11
C LEU A 34 -5.76 24.41 0.86
N ASP A 35 -5.69 23.33 0.08
CA ASP A 35 -6.85 22.53 -0.32
C ASP A 35 -7.57 21.90 0.88
N PHE A 36 -6.85 21.51 1.93
CA PHE A 36 -7.47 21.03 3.18
C PHE A 36 -7.79 22.15 4.17
N ALA A 37 -7.06 23.28 4.16
CA ALA A 37 -7.33 24.40 5.05
C ALA A 37 -8.70 25.02 4.79
N ILE A 38 -9.20 24.98 3.54
CA ILE A 38 -10.55 25.46 3.21
C ILE A 38 -11.63 24.68 3.95
N LEU A 39 -11.45 23.38 4.19
CA LEU A 39 -12.37 22.53 4.95
C LEU A 39 -12.49 22.95 6.42
N LEU A 40 -11.50 23.68 6.94
CA LEU A 40 -11.48 24.18 8.31
C LEU A 40 -12.12 25.58 8.46
N THR A 41 -12.45 26.24 7.35
CA THR A 41 -12.98 27.62 7.39
C THR A 41 -14.40 27.69 7.94
N CYS A 42 -15.28 26.77 7.56
CA CYS A 42 -16.63 26.68 8.10
C CYS A 42 -17.23 25.26 7.99
N ARG A 43 -18.27 25.00 8.81
CA ARG A 43 -18.97 23.70 8.82
C ARG A 43 -19.65 23.37 7.50
N GLN A 44 -20.15 24.38 6.78
CA GLN A 44 -20.88 24.18 5.53
C GLN A 44 -19.95 23.70 4.41
N ILE A 45 -18.80 24.35 4.22
CA ILE A 45 -17.79 23.92 3.25
C ILE A 45 -17.32 22.51 3.58
N TYR A 46 -17.08 22.20 4.85
CA TYR A 46 -16.75 20.85 5.27
C TYR A 46 -17.83 19.85 4.86
N SER A 47 -19.11 20.11 5.16
CA SER A 47 -20.19 19.18 4.82
C SER A 47 -20.41 19.00 3.32
N GLU A 48 -20.16 20.03 2.51
CA GLU A 48 -20.31 19.95 1.05
C GLU A 48 -19.15 19.23 0.37
N ALA A 49 -17.92 19.38 0.90
CA ALA A 49 -16.71 18.86 0.28
C ALA A 49 -16.24 17.50 0.83
N ILE A 50 -16.73 17.06 2.00
CA ILE A 50 -16.23 15.84 2.65
C ILE A 50 -16.46 14.58 1.80
N ASP A 51 -17.57 14.50 1.09
CA ASP A 51 -17.87 13.34 0.25
C ASP A 51 -16.98 13.29 -0.99
N ILE A 52 -16.70 14.47 -1.58
CA ILE A 52 -15.73 14.61 -2.68
C ILE A 52 -14.35 14.17 -2.18
N LEU A 53 -13.93 14.66 -1.01
CA LEU A 53 -12.63 14.31 -0.44
C LEU A 53 -12.43 12.79 -0.33
N TYR A 54 -13.38 12.06 0.26
CA TYR A 54 -13.23 10.61 0.43
C TYR A 54 -13.37 9.83 -0.87
N SER A 55 -14.15 10.32 -1.84
CA SER A 55 -14.38 9.62 -3.10
C SER A 55 -13.32 9.87 -4.17
N THR A 56 -12.59 11.00 -4.11
CA THR A 56 -11.59 11.37 -5.13
C THR A 56 -10.15 11.28 -4.66
N THR A 57 -9.91 11.12 -3.36
CA THR A 57 -8.54 11.03 -2.81
C THR A 57 -8.02 9.60 -2.91
N ILE A 58 -6.77 9.47 -3.32
CA ILE A 58 -6.01 8.23 -3.18
C ILE A 58 -5.46 8.18 -1.76
N PHE A 59 -5.94 7.24 -0.96
CA PHE A 59 -5.51 7.08 0.42
C PHE A 59 -4.23 6.26 0.48
N ASP A 60 -3.17 6.88 1.00
CA ASP A 60 -1.95 6.19 1.38
C ASP A 60 -1.95 5.92 2.89
N PHE A 61 -2.03 4.64 3.22
CA PHE A 61 -1.98 4.17 4.61
C PHE A 61 -0.57 3.75 4.95
N GLY A 62 0.12 4.59 5.73
CA GLY A 62 1.51 4.33 6.12
C GLY A 62 1.74 3.05 6.95
N THR A 63 0.68 2.42 7.47
CA THR A 63 0.76 1.08 8.07
C THR A 63 -0.49 0.25 7.81
N ARG A 64 -0.32 -1.07 7.83
CA ARG A 64 -1.41 -2.07 7.81
C ARG A 64 -2.44 -1.83 8.92
N GLN A 65 -1.94 -1.52 10.12
CA GLN A 65 -2.77 -1.31 11.32
C GLN A 65 -3.67 -0.09 11.16
N LEU A 66 -3.17 1.00 10.56
CA LEU A 66 -3.96 2.19 10.32
C LEU A 66 -5.17 1.90 9.43
N LEU A 67 -5.01 1.11 8.36
CA LEU A 67 -6.14 0.69 7.52
C LEU A 67 -7.16 -0.13 8.32
N CYS A 68 -6.70 -1.05 9.17
CA CYS A 68 -7.60 -1.85 10.03
C CYS A 68 -8.37 -1.00 11.04
N ASP A 69 -7.74 0.03 11.61
CA ASP A 69 -8.36 0.90 12.60
C ASP A 69 -9.23 2.00 11.95
N PHE A 70 -8.97 2.35 10.69
CA PHE A 70 -9.61 3.47 10.00
C PHE A 70 -11.15 3.43 10.01
N PRO A 71 -11.82 2.28 9.81
CA PRO A 71 -13.28 2.18 9.92
C PRO A 71 -13.85 2.63 11.27
N SER A 72 -13.06 2.57 12.35
CA SER A 72 -13.45 3.05 13.69
C SER A 72 -13.19 4.54 13.91
N LEU A 73 -12.30 5.13 13.10
CA LEU A 73 -11.88 6.53 13.19
C LEU A 73 -12.75 7.46 12.34
N VAL A 74 -13.47 6.93 11.35
CA VAL A 74 -14.34 7.70 10.44
C VAL A 74 -15.76 7.17 10.44
N LEU A 75 -16.71 8.02 10.04
CA LEU A 75 -18.10 7.58 9.89
C LEU A 75 -18.19 6.47 8.82
N PRO A 76 -19.00 5.41 9.03
CA PRO A 76 -19.10 4.30 8.08
C PRO A 76 -19.44 4.73 6.65
N GLN A 77 -20.28 5.76 6.51
CA GLN A 77 -20.64 6.34 5.22
C GLN A 77 -19.41 6.90 4.47
N ARG A 78 -18.46 7.50 5.18
CA ARG A 78 -17.23 8.06 4.59
C ARG A 78 -16.24 6.98 4.24
N PHE A 79 -16.09 5.97 5.10
CA PHE A 79 -15.27 4.82 4.80
C PHE A 79 -15.75 4.12 3.51
N ALA A 80 -17.06 3.99 3.35
CA ALA A 80 -17.67 3.40 2.17
C ALA A 80 -17.42 4.21 0.87
N LEU A 81 -17.11 5.51 0.96
CA LEU A 81 -16.81 6.35 -0.21
C LEU A 81 -15.40 6.17 -0.76
N ILE A 82 -14.48 5.58 0.01
CA ILE A 82 -13.08 5.39 -0.40
C ILE A 82 -13.05 4.52 -1.66
N SER A 83 -12.46 5.08 -2.72
CA SER A 83 -12.40 4.44 -4.04
C SER A 83 -10.98 4.09 -4.49
N ALA A 84 -9.96 4.69 -3.88
CA ALA A 84 -8.58 4.53 -4.27
C ALA A 84 -7.65 4.37 -3.07
N ILE A 85 -6.87 3.29 -3.05
CA ILE A 85 -5.87 2.99 -2.03
C ILE A 85 -4.54 2.63 -2.68
N GLU A 86 -3.46 3.21 -2.17
CA GLU A 86 -2.09 2.79 -2.45
C GLU A 86 -1.39 2.55 -1.11
N MET A 87 -0.70 1.43 -0.90
CA MET A 87 -0.01 1.19 0.38
C MET A 87 1.06 0.10 0.32
N ILE A 88 1.93 0.10 1.34
CA ILE A 88 2.93 -0.94 1.58
C ILE A 88 2.53 -1.79 2.78
N TRP A 89 2.59 -3.10 2.63
CA TRP A 89 2.35 -4.09 3.66
C TRP A 89 3.62 -4.84 4.01
N GLU A 90 4.12 -4.66 5.23
CA GLU A 90 5.21 -5.48 5.72
C GLU A 90 4.69 -6.83 6.23
N PHE A 91 4.93 -7.88 5.44
CA PHE A 91 4.65 -9.28 5.75
C PHE A 91 5.94 -10.10 5.59
N ILE A 92 6.89 -9.84 6.50
CA ILE A 92 8.14 -10.60 6.59
C ILE A 92 7.83 -12.10 6.68
N ASP A 93 8.63 -12.96 6.05
CA ASP A 93 8.50 -14.42 6.08
C ASP A 93 7.10 -15.01 5.75
N LEU A 94 6.28 -14.31 4.95
CA LEU A 94 4.96 -14.80 4.59
C LEU A 94 5.06 -16.09 3.74
N GLY A 95 4.44 -17.17 4.23
CA GLY A 95 4.49 -18.48 3.59
C GLY A 95 5.83 -19.20 3.77
N LEU A 96 6.74 -18.69 4.60
CA LEU A 96 8.01 -19.35 4.89
C LEU A 96 7.91 -20.27 6.12
N SER A 97 8.80 -21.27 6.18
CA SER A 97 8.87 -22.22 7.28
C SER A 97 9.64 -21.64 8.48
N PRO A 98 9.17 -21.83 9.72
CA PRO A 98 7.92 -22.51 10.09
C PRO A 98 6.69 -21.64 9.73
N ILE A 99 5.68 -22.26 9.10
CA ILE A 99 4.49 -21.55 8.61
C ILE A 99 3.80 -20.83 9.77
N ASN A 100 3.86 -19.49 9.75
CA ASN A 100 3.15 -18.66 10.71
C ASN A 100 1.68 -18.51 10.28
N THR A 101 0.84 -19.45 10.73
CA THR A 101 -0.60 -19.48 10.41
C THR A 101 -1.32 -18.19 10.78
N LYS A 102 -0.91 -17.51 11.86
CA LYS A 102 -1.49 -16.21 12.26
C LYS A 102 -1.18 -15.10 11.24
N ARG A 103 0.05 -15.05 10.75
CA ARG A 103 0.48 -14.06 9.75
C ARG A 103 -0.23 -14.30 8.41
N THR A 104 -0.32 -15.56 7.99
CA THR A 104 -1.07 -15.94 6.77
C THR A 104 -2.55 -15.63 6.91
N GLN A 105 -3.16 -15.87 8.07
CA GLN A 105 -4.56 -15.51 8.30
C GLN A 105 -4.76 -14.00 8.25
N LEU A 106 -3.90 -13.22 8.90
CA LEU A 106 -3.96 -11.76 8.85
C LEU A 106 -3.86 -11.22 7.42
N TYR A 107 -2.96 -11.78 6.60
CA TYR A 107 -2.85 -11.43 5.19
C TYR A 107 -4.17 -11.67 4.44
N ARG A 108 -4.80 -12.83 4.64
CA ARG A 108 -6.11 -13.17 4.06
C ARG A 108 -7.22 -12.23 4.53
N ASP A 109 -7.26 -11.92 5.83
CA ASP A 109 -8.25 -11.03 6.42
C ASP A 109 -8.15 -9.60 5.86
N MET A 110 -6.92 -9.11 5.63
CA MET A 110 -6.70 -7.80 5.02
C MET A 110 -7.24 -7.75 3.58
N TRP A 111 -6.99 -8.78 2.77
CA TRP A 111 -7.60 -8.88 1.44
C TRP A 111 -9.12 -9.00 1.51
N ALA A 112 -9.68 -9.68 2.51
CA ALA A 112 -11.13 -9.82 2.68
C ALA A 112 -11.79 -8.49 3.04
N MET A 113 -11.13 -7.70 3.88
CA MET A 113 -11.55 -6.35 4.22
C MET A 113 -11.57 -5.43 2.99
N LEU A 114 -10.54 -5.47 2.14
CA LEU A 114 -10.51 -4.71 0.88
C LEU A 114 -11.62 -5.15 -0.09
N ALA A 115 -11.87 -6.46 -0.18
CA ALA A 115 -12.96 -6.99 -1.01
C ALA A 115 -14.36 -6.57 -0.52
N ALA A 116 -14.49 -6.23 0.77
CA ALA A 116 -15.73 -5.71 1.36
C ALA A 116 -15.94 -4.20 1.13
N MET A 117 -14.96 -3.48 0.56
CA MET A 117 -15.09 -2.05 0.27
C MET A 117 -15.92 -1.82 -1.00
N PRO A 118 -17.12 -1.21 -0.91
CA PRO A 118 -18.08 -1.23 -2.00
C PRO A 118 -17.70 -0.35 -3.20
N ASN A 119 -16.89 0.69 -2.98
CA ASN A 119 -16.52 1.66 -4.02
C ASN A 119 -15.05 1.56 -4.43
N LEU A 120 -14.30 0.58 -3.92
CA LEU A 120 -12.90 0.41 -4.27
C LEU A 120 -12.77 0.10 -5.76
N ARG A 121 -11.99 0.93 -6.47
CA ARG A 121 -11.77 0.85 -7.93
C ARG A 121 -10.30 0.97 -8.30
N HIS A 122 -9.49 1.58 -7.43
CA HIS A 122 -8.04 1.68 -7.61
C HIS A 122 -7.34 1.09 -6.40
N LEU A 123 -6.49 0.10 -6.65
CA LEU A 123 -5.71 -0.56 -5.63
C LEU A 123 -4.29 -0.80 -6.14
N LYS A 124 -3.30 -0.24 -5.44
CA LYS A 124 -1.90 -0.68 -5.56
C LYS A 124 -1.36 -1.08 -4.20
N ILE A 125 -0.96 -2.33 -4.05
CA ILE A 125 -0.42 -2.84 -2.79
C ILE A 125 0.95 -3.43 -3.04
N ALA A 126 1.96 -2.91 -2.35
CA ALA A 126 3.28 -3.55 -2.28
C ALA A 126 3.36 -4.43 -1.03
N VAL A 127 3.67 -5.71 -1.17
CA VAL A 127 3.85 -6.63 -0.05
C VAL A 127 5.34 -6.83 0.17
N ALA A 128 5.89 -6.23 1.23
CA ALA A 128 7.31 -6.24 1.54
C ALA A 128 7.70 -7.44 2.41
N SER A 129 8.80 -8.07 2.02
CA SER A 129 9.47 -9.17 2.72
C SER A 129 10.97 -9.09 2.48
N HIS A 130 11.74 -9.88 3.23
CA HIS A 130 13.12 -10.19 2.92
C HIS A 130 13.23 -11.02 1.64
N GLU A 131 14.45 -11.34 1.23
CA GLU A 131 14.73 -12.18 0.07
C GLU A 131 14.03 -13.56 0.15
N CYS A 132 13.47 -13.98 -0.96
CA CYS A 132 12.84 -15.29 -1.15
C CYS A 132 13.89 -16.40 -0.94
N PRO A 133 13.59 -17.43 -0.12
CA PRO A 133 14.48 -18.58 0.01
C PRO A 133 14.70 -19.31 -1.33
N ASP A 134 15.89 -19.88 -1.51
CA ASP A 134 16.23 -20.78 -2.61
C ASP A 134 16.61 -22.17 -2.04
N PRO A 135 15.84 -23.24 -2.31
CA PRO A 135 14.64 -23.26 -3.16
C PRO A 135 13.41 -22.64 -2.47
N ALA A 136 12.54 -22.01 -3.26
CA ALA A 136 11.29 -21.46 -2.78
C ALA A 136 10.31 -22.58 -2.33
N PRO A 137 9.52 -22.36 -1.26
CA PRO A 137 8.46 -23.28 -0.89
C PRO A 137 7.46 -23.52 -2.02
N PRO A 138 6.97 -24.75 -2.22
CA PRO A 138 6.13 -25.10 -3.37
C PRO A 138 4.77 -24.39 -3.39
N ASP A 139 4.25 -23.99 -2.23
CA ASP A 139 2.98 -23.27 -2.07
C ASP A 139 3.13 -21.75 -1.99
N LEU A 140 4.36 -21.23 -2.07
CA LEU A 140 4.65 -19.80 -1.86
C LEU A 140 3.86 -18.90 -2.81
N LYS A 141 3.79 -19.27 -4.10
CA LYS A 141 3.06 -18.50 -5.12
C LYS A 141 1.58 -18.38 -4.76
N GLU A 142 0.94 -19.47 -4.34
CA GLU A 142 -0.48 -19.47 -3.96
C GLU A 142 -0.74 -18.71 -2.66
N VAL A 143 0.19 -18.77 -1.70
CA VAL A 143 0.08 -17.98 -0.45
C VAL A 143 0.06 -16.48 -0.75
N TRP A 144 0.89 -16.02 -1.70
CA TRP A 144 1.03 -14.60 -2.04
C TRP A 144 -0.04 -14.13 -3.03
N LEU A 145 -0.24 -14.85 -4.12
CA LEU A 145 -1.07 -14.44 -5.25
C LEU A 145 -2.50 -14.99 -5.22
N GLY A 146 -2.81 -15.94 -4.34
CA GLY A 146 -4.16 -16.48 -4.17
C GLY A 146 -5.14 -15.44 -3.58
N PRO A 147 -4.86 -14.84 -2.42
CA PRO A 147 -5.78 -13.89 -1.77
C PRO A 147 -6.19 -12.67 -2.62
N PRO A 148 -5.31 -12.01 -3.40
CA PRO A 148 -5.71 -10.91 -4.29
C PRO A 148 -6.80 -11.29 -5.32
N LYS A 149 -6.84 -12.56 -5.78
CA LYS A 149 -7.80 -13.03 -6.81
C LYS A 149 -9.26 -12.97 -6.35
N GLN A 150 -9.51 -12.89 -5.04
CA GLN A 150 -10.89 -12.82 -4.52
C GLN A 150 -11.54 -11.45 -4.73
N LEU A 151 -10.75 -10.41 -5.06
CA LEU A 151 -11.28 -9.10 -5.38
C LEU A 151 -12.01 -9.17 -6.73
N GLY A 152 -12.99 -8.30 -6.93
CA GLY A 152 -13.63 -8.14 -8.23
C GLY A 152 -12.70 -7.48 -9.25
N LYS A 153 -13.24 -7.18 -10.44
CA LYS A 153 -12.53 -6.34 -11.41
C LYS A 153 -12.48 -4.91 -10.88
N LEU A 154 -11.27 -4.39 -10.70
CA LEU A 154 -11.00 -2.99 -10.39
C LEU A 154 -10.54 -2.26 -11.67
N ASP A 155 -10.63 -0.93 -11.68
CA ASP A 155 -10.12 -0.11 -12.78
C ASP A 155 -8.58 -0.13 -12.80
N VAL A 156 -7.97 -0.10 -11.61
CA VAL A 156 -6.53 -0.28 -11.40
C VAL A 156 -6.34 -1.31 -10.30
N PHE A 157 -5.63 -2.40 -10.60
CA PHE A 157 -5.24 -3.39 -9.60
C PHE A 157 -3.80 -3.85 -9.86
N VAL A 158 -2.89 -3.39 -9.00
CA VAL A 158 -1.46 -3.74 -9.04
C VAL A 158 -1.06 -4.35 -7.71
N VAL A 159 -0.48 -5.55 -7.76
CA VAL A 159 0.18 -6.18 -6.63
C VAL A 159 1.67 -6.12 -6.89
N LEU A 160 2.42 -5.45 -6.02
CA LEU A 160 3.87 -5.41 -6.08
C LEU A 160 4.44 -6.42 -5.09
N VAL A 161 5.38 -7.25 -5.54
CA VAL A 161 6.09 -8.22 -4.71
C VAL A 161 7.60 -7.96 -4.77
N PRO A 162 8.41 -8.46 -3.82
CA PRO A 162 9.84 -8.25 -3.87
C PRO A 162 10.47 -8.90 -5.12
N ASP A 163 11.58 -8.35 -5.63
CA ASP A 163 12.24 -8.81 -6.87
C ASP A 163 12.64 -10.29 -6.80
N SER A 164 13.06 -10.79 -5.64
CA SER A 164 13.33 -12.22 -5.44
C SER A 164 12.08 -13.10 -5.58
N TYR A 165 10.93 -12.64 -5.09
CA TYR A 165 9.64 -13.33 -5.20
C TYR A 165 9.11 -13.26 -6.63
N ALA A 166 9.20 -12.10 -7.28
CA ALA A 166 8.80 -11.94 -8.68
C ALA A 166 9.56 -12.91 -9.58
N ARG A 167 10.88 -13.07 -9.38
CA ARG A 167 11.69 -14.09 -10.06
C ARG A 167 11.26 -15.51 -9.72
N SER A 168 11.00 -15.82 -8.45
CA SER A 168 10.49 -17.15 -8.06
C SER A 168 9.11 -17.47 -8.66
N PHE A 169 8.32 -16.45 -9.00
CA PHE A 169 7.00 -16.59 -9.62
C PHE A 169 7.07 -16.50 -11.16
N ASP A 170 8.27 -16.41 -11.73
CA ASP A 170 8.52 -16.16 -13.16
C ASP A 170 7.78 -14.93 -13.70
N PHE A 171 7.54 -13.92 -12.85
CA PHE A 171 6.70 -12.74 -13.15
C PHE A 171 5.29 -13.09 -13.65
N ASN A 172 4.85 -14.33 -13.44
CA ASN A 172 3.61 -14.85 -14.01
C ASN A 172 2.49 -14.79 -12.99
N VAL A 173 1.39 -14.15 -13.40
CA VAL A 173 0.08 -14.34 -12.78
C VAL A 173 -0.71 -15.33 -13.61
N ASP A 174 -1.51 -16.17 -12.98
CA ASP A 174 -2.27 -17.19 -13.70
C ASP A 174 -3.25 -16.53 -14.69
N GLU A 175 -3.44 -17.15 -15.85
CA GLU A 175 -4.33 -16.65 -16.91
C GLU A 175 -5.74 -16.39 -16.33
N GLY A 176 -6.26 -15.18 -16.55
CA GLY A 176 -7.57 -14.76 -16.03
C GLY A 176 -7.54 -14.05 -14.67
N SER A 177 -6.36 -13.80 -14.10
CA SER A 177 -6.23 -12.98 -12.91
C SER A 177 -6.65 -11.52 -13.18
N ASN A 178 -7.31 -10.92 -12.19
CA ASN A 178 -7.88 -9.57 -12.24
C ASN A 178 -6.91 -8.45 -11.87
N PHE A 179 -5.64 -8.79 -11.64
CA PHE A 179 -4.58 -7.85 -11.26
C PHE A 179 -3.32 -8.02 -12.09
N THR A 180 -2.50 -6.98 -12.09
CA THR A 180 -1.15 -7.00 -12.65
C THR A 180 -0.14 -7.19 -11.54
N LEU A 181 0.91 -7.97 -11.82
CA LEU A 181 2.04 -8.17 -10.91
C LEU A 181 3.18 -7.26 -11.34
N ASP A 182 3.73 -6.54 -10.39
CA ASP A 182 4.93 -5.72 -10.55
C ASP A 182 5.94 -6.07 -9.45
N SER A 183 7.16 -5.58 -9.56
CA SER A 183 8.22 -5.89 -8.60
C SER A 183 8.84 -4.67 -7.95
N PHE A 184 9.49 -4.90 -6.82
CA PHE A 184 10.25 -3.88 -6.11
C PHE A 184 11.40 -4.45 -5.27
N PRO A 185 12.36 -3.62 -4.82
CA PRO A 185 13.49 -4.12 -4.06
C PRO A 185 13.10 -4.85 -2.77
N ASP A 186 13.73 -6.00 -2.53
CA ASP A 186 13.63 -6.76 -1.28
C ASP A 186 14.03 -5.92 -0.05
N ILE A 187 13.47 -6.27 1.12
CA ILE A 187 13.96 -5.70 2.39
C ILE A 187 15.36 -6.23 2.67
N VAL A 188 16.35 -5.34 2.57
CA VAL A 188 17.74 -5.66 2.87
C VAL A 188 17.95 -5.69 4.37
N THR A 189 18.31 -6.85 4.92
CA THR A 189 18.82 -6.96 6.28
C THR A 189 20.27 -6.44 6.26
N MET A 190 20.51 -5.22 6.74
CA MET A 190 21.89 -4.82 7.02
C MET A 190 22.41 -5.66 8.19
N HIS A 191 23.20 -6.68 7.90
CA HIS A 191 24.13 -7.22 8.90
C HIS A 191 25.20 -6.15 9.12
N CYS A 192 25.03 -5.33 10.16
CA CYS A 192 26.16 -4.58 10.70
C CYS A 192 27.21 -5.61 11.16
N MET A 193 28.31 -5.72 10.40
CA MET A 193 29.55 -6.35 10.85
C MET A 193 30.30 -5.43 11.81
#